data_AF-A0A3Q2HG16-F1
#
_entry.id   AF-A0A3Q2HG16-F1
#
_cell.length_a   1.000
_cell.length_b   1.000
_cell.length_c   1.000
_cell.angle_alpha   90.00
_cell.angle_beta   90.00
_cell.angle_gamma   90.00
#
_symmetry.space_group_name_H-M   'P 1'
#
loop_
_entity.id
_entity.type
_entity.pdbx_description
1 polymer ?
#
loop_
_entity_poly.entity_id
_entity_poly.type
_entity_poly.pdbx_seq_one_letter_code
_entity_poly.pdbx_strand_id
1 'polypeptide(L)' 'MFDIKAWAEYVGEWTAKDPYGFLTIMHLALTPLFLGSTILSKKLAKIIEAREKDEKRNKNTKKNSQGRKKITKAKQLRKD' A
#
# COMPACT_ATOMS: atom_id res chain seq x y z
N MET A 1 4.72 21.56 -25.45
CA MET A 1 3.78 20.42 -25.43
C MET A 1 4.55 19.24 -25.99
N PHE A 2 4.68 18.13 -25.25
CA PHE A 2 5.44 16.96 -25.74
C PHE A 2 4.75 16.45 -27.01
N ASP A 3 5.49 16.35 -28.12
CA ASP A 3 4.98 15.80 -29.36
C ASP A 3 5.01 14.27 -29.25
N ILE A 4 3.87 13.71 -28.84
CA ILE A 4 3.68 12.27 -28.65
C ILE A 4 3.86 11.53 -29.98
N LYS A 5 3.52 12.17 -31.12
CA LYS A 5 3.62 11.54 -32.43
C LYS A 5 5.08 11.39 -32.85
N ALA A 6 5.86 12.46 -32.74
CA ALA A 6 7.31 12.42 -33.02
C ALA A 6 8.05 11.45 -32.08
N TRP A 7 7.64 11.39 -30.82
CA TRP A 7 8.19 10.42 -29.86
C TRP A 7 7.84 8.96 -30.22
N ALA A 8 6.59 8.68 -30.60
CA ALA A 8 6.17 7.33 -31.00
C ALA A 8 6.85 6.87 -32.30
N GLU A 9 7.03 7.77 -33.27
CA GLU A 9 7.77 7.49 -34.49
C GLU A 9 9.24 7.17 -34.19
N TYR A 10 9.88 7.95 -33.31
CA TYR A 10 11.26 7.70 -32.87
C TYR A 10 11.41 6.34 -32.16
N VAL A 11 10.50 6.03 -31.22
CA VAL A 11 10.50 4.74 -30.52
C VAL A 11 10.24 3.60 -31.50
N GLY A 12 9.32 3.77 -32.45
CA GLY A 12 9.01 2.78 -33.47
C GLY A 12 10.18 2.50 -34.41
N GLU A 13 10.83 3.54 -34.90
CA GLU A 13 12.04 3.43 -35.73
C GLU A 13 13.18 2.75 -34.97
N TRP A 14 13.34 3.06 -33.68
CA TRP A 14 14.35 2.45 -32.85
C TRP A 14 14.08 0.96 -32.60
N THR A 15 12.82 0.61 -32.33
CA THR A 15 12.39 -0.78 -32.15
C THR A 15 12.60 -1.61 -33.42
N ALA A 16 12.39 -1.01 -34.60
CA ALA A 16 12.59 -1.67 -35.88
C ALA A 16 14.08 -1.91 -36.21
N LYS A 17 14.98 -1.00 -35.79
CA LYS A 17 16.42 -1.11 -36.02
C LYS A 17 17.12 -2.04 -35.04
N ASP A 18 16.74 -1.98 -33.76
CA ASP A 18 17.34 -2.80 -32.71
C ASP A 18 16.30 -3.17 -31.64
N PRO A 19 15.52 -4.25 -31.88
CA PRO A 19 14.47 -4.67 -30.97
C PRO A 19 15.04 -5.15 -29.63
N TYR A 20 16.22 -5.79 -29.64
CA TYR A 20 16.84 -6.32 -28.43
C TYR A 20 17.47 -5.20 -27.58
N GLY A 21 18.15 -4.23 -28.19
CA GLY A 21 18.66 -3.06 -27.48
C GLY A 21 17.55 -2.20 -26.86
N PHE A 22 16.44 -2.03 -27.57
CA PHE A 22 15.24 -1.40 -27.01
C PHE A 22 14.73 -2.15 -25.78
N LEU A 23 14.56 -3.48 -25.89
CA LEU A 23 14.13 -4.31 -24.77
C LEU A 23 15.11 -4.24 -23.58
N THR A 24 16.42 -4.25 -23.81
CA THR A 24 17.41 -4.14 -22.73
C THR A 24 17.31 -2.81 -22.01
N ILE A 25 17.15 -1.70 -22.71
CA ILE A 25 16.99 -0.38 -22.08
C ILE A 25 15.68 -0.30 -21.31
N MET A 26 14.59 -0.82 -21.88
CA MET A 26 13.30 -0.90 -21.19
C MET A 26 13.41 -1.73 -19.90
N HIS A 27 14.06 -2.89 -19.95
CA HIS A 27 14.27 -3.72 -18.76
C HIS A 27 15.20 -3.03 -17.75
N LEU A 28 16.31 -2.42 -18.18
CA LEU A 28 17.22 -1.70 -17.29
C LEU A 28 16.57 -0.49 -16.62
N ALA A 29 15.64 0.19 -17.28
CA ALA A 29 14.89 1.29 -16.67
C ALA A 29 13.74 0.78 -15.79
N LEU A 30 13.04 -0.27 -16.21
CA LEU A 30 11.85 -0.78 -15.54
C LEU A 30 12.19 -1.61 -14.29
N THR A 31 13.23 -2.43 -14.34
CA THR A 31 13.66 -3.28 -13.22
C THR A 31 13.96 -2.48 -11.94
N PRO A 32 14.77 -1.41 -11.93
CA PRO A 32 15.01 -0.63 -10.72
C PRO A 32 13.76 0.12 -10.26
N LEU A 33 12.92 0.61 -11.18
CA LEU A 33 11.66 1.26 -10.84
C LEU A 33 10.69 0.29 -10.15
N PHE A 34 10.60 -0.94 -10.66
CA PHE A 34 9.78 -2.00 -10.08
C PHE A 34 10.32 -2.42 -8.71
N LEU A 35 11.65 -2.58 -8.58
CA LEU A 35 12.27 -2.93 -7.31
C LEU A 35 12.02 -1.84 -6.25
N GLY A 36 12.22 -0.58 -6.59
CA GLY A 36 11.90 0.56 -5.72
C GLY A 36 10.42 0.55 -5.29
N SER A 37 9.51 0.27 -6.22
CA SER A 37 8.08 0.17 -5.94
C SER A 37 7.75 -0.98 -4.99
N THR A 38 8.39 -2.14 -5.14
CA THR A 38 8.17 -3.29 -4.24
C THR A 38 8.67 -3.01 -2.82
N ILE A 39 9.82 -2.35 -2.67
CA ILE A 39 10.38 -1.97 -1.36
C ILE A 39 9.44 -0.96 -0.69
N LEU A 40 8.98 0.04 -1.44
CA LEU A 40 8.05 1.04 -0.94
C LEU A 40 6.72 0.41 -0.53
N SER A 41 6.15 -0.45 -1.36
CA SER A 41 4.91 -1.19 -1.06
C SER A 41 5.03 -2.05 0.19
N LYS A 42 6.17 -2.74 0.40
CA LYS A 42 6.43 -3.49 1.65
C LYS A 42 6.48 -2.58 2.86
N LYS A 43 7.09 -1.39 2.74
CA LYS A 43 7.16 -0.42 3.84
C LYS A 43 5.77 0.12 4.17
N LEU A 44 4.95 0.45 3.17
CA LEU A 44 3.58 0.90 3.39
C LEU A 44 2.72 -0.20 4.01
N ALA A 45 2.82 -1.44 3.52
CA ALA A 45 2.07 -2.57 4.06
C ALA A 45 2.33 -2.77 5.55
N LYS A 46 3.61 -2.70 5.98
CA LYS A 46 3.97 -2.79 7.41
C LYS A 46 3.39 -1.64 8.25
N ILE A 47 3.34 -0.43 7.71
CA ILE A 47 2.74 0.72 8.41
C ILE A 47 1.23 0.52 8.56
N ILE A 48 0.56 0.02 7.54
CA ILE A 48 -0.89 -0.28 7.57
C ILE A 48 -1.16 -1.39 8.59
N GLU A 49 -0.37 -2.46 8.58
CA GLU A 49 -0.49 -3.57 9.53
C GLU A 49 -0.29 -3.12 10.99
N ALA A 50 0.71 -2.28 11.26
CA ALA A 50 0.95 -1.72 12.58
C ALA A 50 -0.23 -0.86 13.05
N ARG A 51 -0.74 0.01 12.17
CA ARG A 51 -1.92 0.84 12.46
C ARG A 51 -3.17 -0.01 12.73
N GLU A 52 -3.40 -1.08 11.97
CA GLU A 52 -4.54 -1.97 12.18
C GLU A 52 -4.45 -2.69 13.53
N LYS A 53 -3.26 -3.14 13.92
CA LYS A 53 -3.02 -3.81 15.21
C LYS A 53 -3.28 -2.87 16.39
N ASP A 54 -2.81 -1.64 16.31
CA ASP A 54 -3.05 -0.61 17.33
C ASP A 54 -4.53 -0.23 17.40
N GLU A 55 -5.21 -0.15 16.26
CA GLU A 55 -6.65 0.12 16.22
C GLU A 55 -7.47 -1.04 16.81
N LYS A 56 -7.12 -2.29 16.50
CA LYS A 56 -7.75 -3.48 17.11
C LYS A 56 -7.54 -3.51 18.62
N ARG A 57 -6.34 -3.20 19.11
CA ARG A 57 -6.05 -3.11 20.55
C ARG A 57 -6.90 -2.03 21.23
N ASN A 58 -6.99 -0.85 20.62
CA ASN A 58 -7.80 0.25 21.15
C ASN A 58 -9.32 -0.04 21.12
N LYS A 59 -9.83 -0.69 20.06
CA LYS A 59 -11.23 -1.14 19.98
C LYS A 59 -11.55 -2.17 21.06
N ASN A 60 -10.67 -3.13 21.30
CA ASN A 60 -10.87 -4.17 22.31
C ASN A 60 -10.84 -3.60 23.74
N THR A 61 -9.95 -2.67 24.05
CA THR A 61 -9.93 -2.00 25.36
C THR A 61 -11.20 -1.18 25.61
N LYS A 62 -11.71 -0.47 24.59
CA LYS A 62 -12.98 0.29 24.70
C LYS A 62 -14.18 -0.63 24.91
N LYS A 63 -14.27 -1.75 24.18
CA LYS A 63 -15.33 -2.76 24.35
C LYS A 63 -15.29 -3.41 25.74
N ASN A 64 -14.10 -3.76 26.23
CA ASN A 64 -13.94 -4.37 27.55
C ASN A 64 -14.28 -3.39 28.68
N SER A 65 -13.90 -2.11 28.53
CA SER A 65 -14.27 -1.04 29.48
C SER A 65 -15.79 -0.79 29.48
N GLN A 66 -16.43 -0.72 28.32
CA GLN A 66 -17.89 -0.61 28.23
C GLN A 66 -18.61 -1.83 28.81
N GLY A 67 -18.12 -3.05 28.55
CA GLY A 67 -18.66 -4.28 29.12
C GLY A 67 -18.61 -4.29 30.65
N ARG A 68 -17.46 -3.91 31.22
CA ARG A 68 -17.31 -3.75 32.67
C ARG A 68 -18.28 -2.73 33.25
N LYS A 69 -18.44 -1.56 32.62
CA LYS A 69 -19.38 -0.51 33.06
C LYS A 69 -20.85 -0.98 33.02
N LYS A 70 -21.23 -1.79 32.03
CA LYS A 70 -22.57 -2.39 31.97
C LYS A 70 -22.80 -3.42 33.09
N ILE A 71 -21.80 -4.27 33.36
CA ILE A 71 -21.89 -5.28 34.42
C ILE A 71 -21.98 -4.63 35.81
N THR A 72 -21.21 -3.57 36.07
CA THR A 72 -21.30 -2.86 37.35
C THR A 72 -22.66 -2.18 37.53
N LYS A 73 -23.19 -1.51 36.50
CA LYS A 73 -24.55 -0.93 36.54
C LYS A 73 -25.63 -2.00 36.79
N ALA A 74 -25.54 -3.14 36.11
CA ALA A 74 -26.50 -4.24 36.28
C ALA A 74 -26.44 -4.90 37.66
N LYS A 75 -25.27 -4.93 38.31
CA LYS A 75 -25.12 -5.41 39.68
C LYS A 75 -25.65 -4.41 40.72
N GLN A 76 -25.56 -3.12 40.41
CA GLN A 76 -26.08 -2.05 41.27
C GLN A 76 -27.62 -2.06 41.26
N LEU A 77 -28.22 -2.16 40.07
CA LEU A 77 -29.68 -2.25 39.86
C LEU A 77 -30.36 -3.50 40.48
N ARG A 78 -29.59 -4.50 40.89
CA ARG A 78 -30.08 -5.74 41.52
C ARG A 78 -29.92 -5.74 43.05
N LYS A 79 -29.29 -4.70 43.60
CA LYS A 79 -29.11 -4.51 45.05
C LYS A 79 -30.08 -3.49 45.64
N ASP A 80 -30.82 -2.80 44.78
CA ASP A 80 -32.04 -2.05 45.11
C ASP A 80 -33.25 -2.99 45.01
#